data_AF-A0A3M3UMC0-F1
#
_entry.id   AF-A0A3M3UMC0-F1
#
_cell.length_a   1.000
_cell.length_b   1.000
_cell.length_c   1.000
_cell.angle_alpha   90.00
_cell.angle_beta   90.00
_cell.angle_gamma   90.00
#
_symmetry.space_group_name_H-M   'P 1'
#
loop_
_entity.id
_entity.type
_entity.pdbx_description
1 polymer ?
#
loop_
_entity_poly.entity_id
_entity_poly.type
_entity_poly.pdbx_seq_one_letter_code
_entity_poly.pdbx_strand_id
1 'polypeptide(L)'
;FTYDCENRLVKTETMADTQVESTSSYQYDSLGRRVAKQSEIKGQTDHKRFLWQGLRMLREESPGQSSLYLYEPGSYAPLARVDEK
;
A
#
# COMPACT_ATOMS: atom_id res chain seq x y z
N PHE A 1 10.54 -13.05 -4.05
CA PHE A 1 10.60 -11.71 -3.43
C PHE A 1 11.75 -10.95 -4.06
N THR A 2 11.58 -9.67 -4.34
CA THR A 2 12.61 -8.80 -4.94
C THR A 2 12.72 -7.52 -4.13
N TYR A 3 13.95 -7.10 -3.85
CA TYR A 3 14.27 -5.91 -3.07
C TYR A 3 15.11 -4.93 -3.90
N ASP A 4 14.99 -3.63 -3.61
CA ASP A 4 15.87 -2.61 -4.16
C ASP A 4 17.17 -2.45 -3.33
N CYS A 5 18.05 -1.53 -3.74
CA CYS A 5 19.33 -1.26 -3.06
C CYS A 5 19.18 -0.63 -1.66
N GLU A 6 17.99 -0.14 -1.31
CA GLU A 6 17.65 0.36 0.02
C GLU A 6 16.99 -0.72 0.89
N ASN A 7 17.04 -1.98 0.44
CA ASN A 7 16.45 -3.14 1.11
C ASN A 7 14.91 -3.04 1.28
N ARG A 8 14.23 -2.36 0.35
CA ARG A 8 12.76 -2.27 0.34
C ARG A 8 12.17 -3.32 -0.60
N LEU A 9 11.10 -3.98 -0.16
CA LEU A 9 10.40 -4.99 -0.96
C LEU A 9 9.66 -4.35 -2.14
N VAL A 10 10.15 -4.54 -3.36
CA VAL A 10 9.56 -3.94 -4.57
C VAL A 10 8.67 -4.89 -5.36
N LYS A 11 8.86 -6.21 -5.21
CA LYS A 11 8.03 -7.22 -5.89
C LYS A 11 7.85 -8.50 -5.07
N THR A 12 6.66 -9.07 -5.11
CA THR A 12 6.36 -10.43 -4.66
C THR A 12 5.68 -11.22 -5.76
N GLU A 13 6.01 -12.50 -5.85
CA GLU A 13 5.36 -13.44 -6.74
C GLU A 13 5.06 -14.70 -5.92
N THR A 14 3.82 -15.17 -5.98
CA THR A 14 3.39 -16.43 -5.37
C THR A 14 3.13 -17.42 -6.49
N MET A 15 3.67 -18.63 -6.36
CA MET A 15 3.50 -19.71 -7.32
C MET A 15 2.43 -20.68 -6.84
N ALA A 16 1.57 -21.10 -7.77
CA ALA A 16 0.78 -22.32 -7.63
C ALA A 16 1.32 -23.33 -8.64
N ASP A 17 1.83 -24.46 -8.15
CA ASP A 17 2.60 -25.43 -8.92
C ASP A 17 3.77 -24.78 -9.68
N THR A 18 3.67 -24.66 -11.01
CA THR A 18 4.68 -24.07 -11.91
C THR A 18 4.25 -22.74 -12.51
N GLN A 19 3.09 -22.20 -12.12
CA GLN A 19 2.54 -20.96 -12.65
C GLN A 19 2.50 -19.86 -11.58
N VAL A 20 2.72 -18.61 -12.02
CA VAL A 20 2.56 -17.44 -11.16
C VAL A 20 1.07 -17.24 -10.87
N GLU A 21 0.67 -17.43 -9.63
CA GLU A 21 -0.72 -17.25 -9.20
C GLU A 21 -1.01 -15.78 -8.88
N SER A 22 -0.04 -15.10 -8.28
CA SER A 22 -0.15 -13.69 -7.96
C SER A 22 1.18 -12.95 -8.04
N THR A 23 1.11 -11.70 -8.50
CA THR A 23 2.22 -10.76 -8.49
C THR A 23 1.80 -9.52 -7.72
N SER A 24 2.65 -8.96 -6.88
CA SER A 24 2.46 -7.62 -6.33
C SER A 24 3.72 -6.78 -6.53
N SER A 25 3.54 -5.51 -6.84
CA SER A 25 4.59 -4.51 -6.90
C SER A 25 4.31 -3.36 -5.93
N TYR A 26 5.36 -2.76 -5.40
CA TYR A 26 5.28 -1.71 -4.40
C TYR A 26 6.14 -0.53 -4.82
N GLN A 27 5.65 0.68 -4.54
CA GLN A 27 6.36 1.92 -4.77
C GLN A 27 6.55 2.66 -3.45
N TYR A 28 7.69 3.32 -3.32
CA TYR A 28 8.11 4.01 -2.11
C TYR A 28 8.49 5.45 -2.43
N ASP A 29 8.25 6.36 -1.49
CA ASP A 29 8.83 7.71 -1.56
C ASP A 29 10.29 7.72 -1.04
N SER A 30 10.93 8.89 -1.13
CA SER A 30 12.31 9.09 -0.67
C SER A 30 12.51 8.92 0.84
N LEU A 31 11.44 8.88 1.63
CA LEU A 31 11.49 8.58 3.07
C LEU A 31 11.27 7.08 3.34
N GLY A 32 11.15 6.25 2.30
CA GLY A 32 10.95 4.81 2.41
C GLY A 32 9.52 4.41 2.79
N ARG A 33 8.55 5.32 2.71
CA ARG A 33 7.14 5.00 2.97
C ARG A 33 6.50 4.47 1.70
N ARG A 34 5.67 3.43 1.83
CA ARG A 34 4.94 2.87 0.69
C ARG A 34 3.87 3.86 0.23
N VAL A 35 3.93 4.28 -1.03
CA VAL A 35 2.96 5.22 -1.65
C VAL A 35 2.00 4.53 -2.62
N ALA A 36 2.36 3.36 -3.14
CA ALA A 36 1.48 2.56 -3.97
C ALA A 36 1.74 1.06 -3.81
N LYS A 37 0.69 0.28 -4.07
CA LYS A 37 0.73 -1.16 -4.29
C LYS A 37 -0.11 -1.47 -5.52
N GLN A 38 0.42 -2.29 -6.42
CA GLN A 38 -0.37 -2.92 -7.47
C GLN A 38 -0.30 -4.43 -7.28
N SER A 39 -1.43 -5.11 -7.29
CA SER A 39 -1.49 -6.58 -7.20
C SER A 39 -2.28 -7.15 -8.35
N GLU A 40 -1.77 -8.23 -8.92
CA GLU A 40 -2.43 -9.05 -9.90
C GLU A 40 -2.62 -10.44 -9.30
N ILE A 41 -3.87 -10.85 -9.13
CA ILE A 41 -4.23 -12.15 -8.55
C ILE A 41 -5.23 -12.80 -9.49
N LYS A 42 -4.90 -13.98 -10.04
CA LYS A 42 -5.80 -14.72 -10.95
C LYS A 42 -6.34 -13.85 -12.10
N GLY A 43 -5.50 -12.98 -12.66
CA GLY A 43 -5.84 -12.05 -13.75
C GLY A 43 -6.63 -10.80 -13.34
N GLN A 44 -6.96 -10.63 -12.05
CA GLN A 44 -7.57 -9.39 -11.54
C GLN A 44 -6.49 -8.44 -11.04
N THR A 45 -6.45 -7.23 -11.61
CA THR A 45 -5.56 -6.16 -11.14
C THR A 45 -6.28 -5.28 -10.14
N ASP A 46 -5.66 -5.13 -8.97
CA ASP A 46 -6.04 -4.15 -7.95
C ASP A 46 -4.91 -3.14 -7.77
N HIS A 47 -5.28 -1.91 -7.42
CA HIS A 47 -4.34 -0.85 -7.10
C HIS A 47 -4.72 -0.18 -5.79
N LYS A 48 -3.71 0.12 -4.99
CA LYS A 48 -3.88 0.87 -3.75
C LYS A 48 -2.87 2.01 -3.68
N ARG A 49 -3.34 3.21 -3.33
CA ARG A 49 -2.50 4.39 -3.08
C ARG A 49 -2.54 4.76 -1.61
N PHE A 50 -1.44 5.31 -1.12
CA PHE A 50 -1.28 5.73 0.27
C PHE A 50 -0.80 7.17 0.33
N LEU A 51 -1.51 8.01 1.08
CA LEU A 51 -1.16 9.40 1.33
C LEU A 51 -0.57 9.53 2.73
N TRP A 52 0.54 10.27 2.84
CA TRP A 52 1.27 10.44 4.09
C TRP A 52 1.50 11.90 4.46
N GLN A 53 1.50 12.20 5.76
CA GLN A 53 1.97 13.45 6.36
C GLN A 53 2.93 13.12 7.50
N GLY A 54 4.24 13.36 7.29
CA GLY A 54 5.25 12.85 8.21
C GLY A 54 5.14 11.34 8.38
N LEU A 55 5.10 10.82 9.61
CA LEU A 55 4.91 9.37 9.83
C LEU A 55 3.42 8.96 9.96
N ARG A 56 2.49 9.87 9.63
CA ARG A 56 1.04 9.60 9.68
C ARG A 56 0.52 9.24 8.29
N MET A 57 -0.14 8.10 8.17
CA MET A 57 -0.88 7.75 6.96
C MET A 57 -2.21 8.49 7.02
N LEU A 58 -2.45 9.41 6.09
CA LEU A 58 -3.69 10.17 6.04
C LEU A 58 -4.79 9.43 5.30
N ARG A 59 -4.44 8.70 4.24
CA ARG A 59 -5.42 8.04 3.40
C ARG A 59 -4.88 6.76 2.77
N GLU A 60 -5.73 5.76 2.63
CA GLU A 60 -5.57 4.68 1.65
C GLU A 60 -6.73 4.70 0.65
N GLU A 61 -6.44 4.49 -0.64
CA GLU A 61 -7.43 4.52 -1.71
C GLU A 61 -7.27 3.29 -2.60
N SER A 62 -8.38 2.60 -2.86
CA SER A 62 -8.52 1.48 -3.80
C SER A 62 -9.74 1.74 -4.72
N PRO A 63 -9.90 1.01 -5.83
CA PRO A 63 -11.09 1.12 -6.68
C PRO A 63 -12.38 0.96 -5.87
N GLY A 64 -13.18 2.03 -5.78
CA GLY A 64 -14.45 2.02 -5.05
C GLY A 64 -14.31 1.87 -3.53
N GLN A 65 -13.14 2.21 -2.96
CA GLN A 65 -12.98 2.29 -1.52
C GLN A 65 -11.92 3.32 -1.13
N SER A 66 -12.21 4.16 -0.15
CA SER A 66 -11.26 5.10 0.44
C SER A 66 -11.36 5.03 1.96
N SER A 67 -10.22 5.05 2.65
CA SER A 67 -10.17 5.15 4.12
C SER A 67 -9.36 6.38 4.51
N LEU A 68 -9.96 7.33 5.22
CA LEU A 68 -9.31 8.51 5.77
C LEU A 68 -9.00 8.29 7.26
N TYR A 69 -7.76 8.58 7.67
CA TYR A 69 -7.31 8.50 9.05
C TYR A 69 -7.14 9.90 9.63
N LEU A 70 -7.81 10.12 10.77
CA LEU A 70 -7.74 11.36 11.54
C LEU A 70 -6.91 11.13 12.80
N TYR A 71 -6.13 12.14 13.18
CA TYR A 71 -5.24 12.09 14.33
C TYR A 71 -5.52 13.28 15.25
N GLU A 72 -5.22 13.12 16.53
CA GLU A 72 -5.27 14.22 17.48
C GLU A 72 -4.28 15.35 17.07
N PRO A 73 -4.62 16.63 17.33
CA PRO A 73 -3.75 17.75 17.01
C PRO A 73 -2.35 17.60 17.62
N GLY A 74 -1.31 17.73 16.78
CA GLY A 74 0.09 17.63 17.22
C GLY A 74 0.55 16.24 17.67
N SER A 75 -0.28 15.20 17.51
CA SER A 75 0.00 13.85 18.00
C SER A 75 -0.02 12.81 16.87
N TYR A 76 0.47 11.61 17.21
CA TYR A 76 0.35 10.39 16.41
C TYR A 76 -0.79 9.49 16.90
N ALA A 77 -1.53 9.91 17.94
CA ALA A 77 -2.68 9.19 18.44
C ALA A 77 -3.82 9.21 17.41
N PRO A 78 -4.35 8.04 17.00
CA PRO A 78 -5.47 7.98 16.07
C PRO A 78 -6.73 8.48 16.76
N LEU A 79 -7.45 9.38 16.08
CA LEU A 79 -8.71 9.94 16.54
C LEU A 79 -9.90 9.20 15.93
N ALA A 80 -9.87 8.97 14.61
CA ALA A 80 -10.95 8.30 13.90
C ALA A 80 -10.46 7.73 12.56
N ARG A 81 -11.25 6.79 12.02
CA ARG A 81 -11.15 6.28 10.64
C ARG A 81 -12.51 6.46 9.97
N VAL A 82 -12.51 7.01 8.76
CA VAL A 82 -13.71 7.19 7.94
C VAL A 82 -13.54 6.34 6.69
N ASP A 83 -14.43 5.38 6.48
CA ASP A 83 -14.45 4.51 5.31
C ASP A 83 -15.55 4.95 4.34
N GLU A 84 -15.18 5.15 3.08
CA GLU A 84 -16.07 5.50 1.96
C GLU A 84 -16.05 4.35 0.94
N LYS A 85 -17.21 4.05 0.35
CA LYS A 85 -17.41 3.05 -0.70
C LYS A 85 -17.99 3.70 -1.95
#